data_AF-A0A4U8Z6K4-F1
#
_entry.id   AF-A0A4U8Z6K4-F1
#
_cell.length_a   1.000
_cell.length_b   1.000
_cell.length_c   1.000
_cell.angle_alpha   90.00
_cell.angle_beta   90.00
_cell.angle_gamma   90.00
#
_symmetry.space_group_name_H-M   'P 1'
#
loop_
_entity.id
_entity.type
_entity.pdbx_description
1 polymer ?
#
loop_
_entity_poly.entity_id
_entity_poly.type
_entity_poly.pdbx_seq_one_letter_code
_entity_poly.pdbx_strand_id
1 'polypeptide(L)'
;MPARSERGKDRRGSICVESRLFFGEDNMGRSLRHERQVLNTDEISLVEASHHPGLAALSDKDLAELRKLVRDRRDRARDIAARQRREIRGKADPRGARAVTQDAGSRAKRDVLAGAMQRINKEAARRESRAARDAMKDSVARALELRRKREARAARPAAGRTPNEGMQAKDSARTKQRDRAKLGAVSQHTRNMQAKRDNQ
;
A
#
# COMPACT_ATOMS: atom_id res chain seq x y z
N MET A 1 15.62 12.46 -48.32
CA MET A 1 16.76 12.03 -47.49
C MET A 1 17.35 13.29 -46.87
N PRO A 2 17.17 13.53 -45.56
CA PRO A 2 17.86 12.83 -44.46
C PRO A 2 16.87 12.28 -43.40
N ALA A 3 17.03 11.05 -42.93
CA ALA A 3 17.87 10.56 -41.83
C ALA A 3 17.18 10.63 -40.44
N ARG A 4 17.05 9.43 -39.85
CA ARG A 4 16.37 9.06 -38.60
C ARG A 4 16.91 9.81 -37.38
N SER A 5 16.02 10.15 -36.45
CA SER A 5 16.34 10.12 -35.02
C SER A 5 15.16 9.55 -34.23
N GLU A 6 15.39 8.37 -33.64
CA GLU A 6 14.50 7.65 -32.76
C GLU A 6 14.25 8.46 -31.49
N ARG A 7 12.98 8.83 -31.20
CA ARG A 7 12.60 9.29 -29.86
C ARG A 7 11.99 8.13 -29.09
N GLY A 8 12.87 7.52 -28.30
CA GLY A 8 12.58 6.49 -27.33
C GLY A 8 11.55 6.94 -26.29
N LYS A 9 10.74 5.95 -25.92
CA LYS A 9 9.90 5.81 -24.73
C LYS A 9 10.34 6.68 -23.55
N ASP A 10 9.40 7.48 -23.05
CA ASP A 10 9.32 7.82 -21.64
C ASP A 10 7.89 7.51 -21.13
N ARG A 11 7.59 6.22 -21.05
CA ARG A 11 6.48 5.70 -20.24
C ARG A 11 6.92 5.65 -18.78
N ARG A 12 7.18 6.80 -18.18
CA ARG A 12 7.39 6.89 -16.73
C ARG A 12 6.02 7.05 -16.07
N GLY A 13 5.49 5.90 -15.67
CA GLY A 13 4.21 5.77 -15.01
C GLY A 13 4.09 6.70 -13.81
N SER A 14 3.10 7.59 -13.88
CA SER A 14 2.45 8.11 -12.70
C SER A 14 1.73 6.93 -12.04
N ILE A 15 2.42 6.23 -11.15
CA ILE A 15 1.77 5.38 -10.17
C ILE A 15 1.07 6.36 -9.23
N CYS A 16 -0.16 6.75 -9.58
CA CYS A 16 -1.07 7.43 -8.68
C CYS A 16 -1.29 6.50 -7.48
N VAL A 17 -0.71 6.87 -6.34
CA VAL A 17 -0.84 6.16 -5.05
C VAL A 17 -2.22 6.40 -4.42
N GLU A 18 -3.11 7.10 -5.14
CA GLU A 18 -4.35 7.67 -4.59
C GLU A 18 -5.63 6.91 -5.01
N SER A 19 -5.50 5.71 -5.57
CA SER A 19 -6.62 4.85 -5.96
C SER A 19 -6.77 3.61 -5.06
N ARG A 20 -6.35 3.69 -3.79
CA ARG A 20 -6.37 2.57 -2.83
C ARG A 20 -7.57 2.52 -1.89
N LEU A 21 -8.55 3.42 -2.04
CA LEU A 21 -9.69 3.54 -1.12
C LEU A 21 -11.07 3.20 -1.73
N PHE A 22 -11.16 2.72 -2.97
CA PHE A 22 -12.47 2.47 -3.62
C PHE A 22 -12.76 1.02 -4.03
N PHE A 23 -11.94 0.04 -3.63
CA PHE A 23 -12.20 -1.39 -3.86
C PHE A 23 -11.78 -2.19 -2.62
N GLY A 24 -12.61 -2.31 -1.58
CA GLY A 24 -12.15 -3.17 -0.48
C GLY A 24 -12.95 -3.34 0.80
N GLU A 25 -14.16 -2.80 0.94
CA GLU A 25 -14.91 -2.97 2.20
C GLU A 25 -15.94 -4.13 2.16
N ASP A 26 -16.43 -4.54 0.99
CA ASP A 26 -17.60 -5.45 0.92
C ASP A 26 -17.30 -6.97 0.96
N ASN A 27 -16.06 -7.40 1.18
CA ASN A 27 -15.71 -8.83 1.09
C ASN A 27 -15.03 -9.43 2.34
N MET A 28 -15.13 -8.74 3.48
CA MET A 28 -14.51 -9.18 4.74
C MET A 28 -15.44 -9.99 5.67
N GLY A 29 -16.69 -10.26 5.27
CA GLY A 29 -17.69 -10.87 6.17
C GLY A 29 -18.64 -11.85 5.50
N ARG A 30 -18.14 -12.81 4.70
CA ARG A 30 -18.96 -13.98 4.36
C ARG A 30 -18.95 -14.94 5.55
N SER A 31 -20.11 -15.49 5.89
CA SER A 31 -20.22 -16.42 7.03
C SER A 31 -19.37 -17.67 6.78
N LEU A 32 -18.78 -18.25 7.83
CA LEU A 32 -18.00 -19.49 7.74
C LEU A 32 -18.80 -20.63 7.08
N ARG A 33 -20.12 -20.65 7.33
CA ARG A 33 -21.06 -21.56 6.67
C ARG A 33 -21.04 -21.40 5.15
N HIS A 34 -21.08 -20.16 4.65
CA HIS A 34 -21.04 -19.86 3.22
C HIS A 34 -19.71 -20.26 2.60
N GLU A 35 -18.59 -20.01 3.29
CA GLU A 35 -17.26 -20.43 2.83
C GLU A 35 -17.20 -21.96 2.66
N ARG A 36 -17.69 -22.72 3.64
CA ARG A 36 -17.74 -24.20 3.58
C ARG A 36 -18.66 -24.75 2.50
N GLN A 37 -19.75 -24.05 2.19
CA GLN A 37 -20.70 -24.49 1.15
C GLN A 37 -20.14 -24.33 -0.27
N VAL A 38 -19.27 -23.34 -0.48
CA VAL A 38 -18.81 -22.94 -1.83
C VAL A 38 -17.45 -23.56 -2.17
N LEU A 39 -16.63 -23.88 -1.17
CA LEU A 39 -15.25 -24.34 -1.35
C LEU A 39 -15.12 -25.86 -1.29
N ASN A 40 -14.07 -26.38 -1.92
CA ASN A 40 -13.66 -27.77 -1.78
C ASN A 40 -12.88 -27.98 -0.47
N THR A 41 -12.74 -29.22 0.00
CA THR A 41 -12.02 -29.56 1.25
C THR A 41 -10.61 -28.94 1.34
N ASP A 42 -9.80 -29.07 0.27
CA ASP A 42 -8.46 -28.47 0.21
C ASP A 42 -8.46 -26.94 0.28
N GLU A 43 -9.53 -26.31 -0.20
CA GLU A 43 -9.64 -24.84 -0.22
C GLU A 43 -10.20 -24.32 1.10
N ILE A 44 -11.03 -25.11 1.77
CA ILE A 44 -11.51 -24.82 3.12
C ILE A 44 -10.31 -24.71 4.06
N SER A 45 -9.36 -25.65 4.04
CA SER A 45 -8.18 -25.60 4.90
C SER A 45 -7.30 -24.35 4.65
N LEU A 46 -7.14 -23.95 3.38
CA LEU A 46 -6.43 -22.72 3.01
C LEU A 46 -7.14 -21.45 3.51
N VAL A 47 -8.47 -21.42 3.43
CA VAL A 47 -9.27 -20.29 3.90
C VAL A 47 -9.32 -20.25 5.43
N GLU A 48 -9.40 -21.39 6.10
CA GLU A 48 -9.29 -21.51 7.56
C GLU A 48 -7.92 -21.01 8.06
N ALA A 49 -6.81 -21.35 7.38
CA ALA A 49 -5.49 -20.81 7.68
C ALA A 49 -5.38 -19.28 7.49
N SER A 50 -6.23 -18.68 6.66
CA SER A 50 -6.29 -17.23 6.44
C SER A 50 -7.07 -16.46 7.51
N HIS A 51 -7.75 -17.14 8.42
CA HIS A 51 -8.53 -16.50 9.48
C HIS A 51 -7.64 -16.16 10.69
N HIS A 52 -7.99 -15.07 11.39
CA HIS A 52 -7.41 -14.77 12.69
C HIS A 52 -8.04 -15.68 13.76
N PRO A 53 -7.30 -16.14 14.79
CA PRO A 53 -5.93 -15.77 15.14
C PRO A 53 -4.82 -16.55 14.42
N GLY A 54 -5.14 -17.66 13.73
CA GLY A 54 -4.15 -18.54 13.10
C GLY A 54 -3.19 -17.83 12.13
N LEU A 55 -3.72 -16.89 11.33
CA LEU A 55 -2.94 -16.08 10.40
C LEU A 55 -1.80 -15.28 11.09
N ALA A 56 -2.00 -14.87 12.35
CA ALA A 56 -0.99 -14.11 13.09
C ALA A 56 0.15 -15.01 13.62
N ALA A 57 -0.10 -16.31 13.81
CA ALA A 57 0.87 -17.27 14.34
C ALA A 57 1.82 -17.84 13.26
N LEU A 58 1.48 -17.69 11.97
CA LEU A 58 2.27 -18.21 10.86
C LEU A 58 3.61 -17.49 10.70
N SER A 59 4.67 -18.21 10.30
CA SER A 59 5.94 -17.59 9.94
C SER A 59 5.83 -16.77 8.66
N ASP A 60 6.81 -15.89 8.38
CA ASP A 60 6.83 -15.11 7.13
C ASP A 60 6.93 -15.99 5.87
N LYS A 61 7.61 -17.15 5.99
CA LYS A 61 7.73 -18.14 4.90
C LYS A 61 6.39 -18.79 4.63
N ASP A 62 5.73 -19.29 5.68
CA ASP A 62 4.43 -19.95 5.56
C ASP A 62 3.36 -18.97 5.04
N LEU A 63 3.42 -17.71 5.46
CA LEU A 63 2.55 -16.65 4.96
C LEU A 63 2.75 -16.43 3.44
N ALA A 64 4.01 -16.46 2.97
CA ALA A 64 4.32 -16.30 1.55
C ALA A 64 3.86 -17.52 0.72
N GLU A 65 4.00 -18.73 1.24
CA GLU A 65 3.52 -19.96 0.62
C GLU A 65 2.00 -20.02 0.57
N LEU A 66 1.32 -19.74 1.69
CA LEU A 66 -0.13 -19.64 1.76
C LEU A 66 -0.65 -18.62 0.75
N ARG A 67 0.00 -17.44 0.66
CA ARG A 67 -0.33 -16.41 -0.33
C ARG A 67 -0.21 -16.91 -1.77
N LYS A 68 0.80 -17.73 -2.07
CA LYS A 68 0.98 -18.33 -3.40
C LYS A 68 -0.14 -19.32 -3.71
N LEU A 69 -0.40 -20.26 -2.81
CA LEU A 69 -1.42 -21.30 -2.98
C LEU A 69 -2.82 -20.69 -3.17
N VAL A 70 -3.20 -19.74 -2.32
CA VAL A 70 -4.52 -19.07 -2.42
C VAL A 70 -4.62 -18.27 -3.73
N ARG A 71 -3.54 -17.60 -4.17
CA ARG A 71 -3.51 -16.90 -5.46
C ARG A 71 -3.77 -17.84 -6.61
N ASP A 72 -3.07 -18.97 -6.67
CA ASP A 72 -3.20 -19.95 -7.75
C ASP A 72 -4.63 -20.53 -7.79
N ARG A 73 -5.21 -20.87 -6.64
CA ARG A 73 -6.60 -21.37 -6.55
C ARG A 73 -7.61 -20.32 -6.99
N ARG A 74 -7.42 -19.07 -6.57
CA ARG A 74 -8.27 -17.93 -6.96
C ARG A 74 -8.21 -17.68 -8.46
N ASP A 75 -7.02 -17.72 -9.03
CA ASP A 75 -6.80 -17.43 -10.45
C ASP A 75 -7.42 -18.53 -11.32
N ARG A 76 -7.26 -19.81 -10.93
CA ARG A 76 -8.01 -20.93 -11.54
C ARG A 76 -9.53 -20.74 -11.47
N ALA A 77 -10.06 -20.35 -10.31
CA ALA A 77 -11.51 -20.10 -10.16
C ALA A 77 -11.98 -18.94 -11.06
N ARG A 78 -11.17 -17.88 -11.19
CA ARG A 78 -11.43 -16.76 -12.10
C ARG A 78 -11.48 -17.22 -13.55
N ASP A 79 -10.51 -18.03 -13.98
CA ASP A 79 -10.41 -18.49 -15.36
C ASP A 79 -11.57 -19.41 -15.73
N ILE A 80 -11.98 -20.30 -14.80
CA ILE A 80 -13.17 -21.13 -14.96
C ILE A 80 -14.43 -20.26 -15.10
N ALA A 81 -14.62 -19.28 -14.22
CA ALA A 81 -15.77 -18.37 -14.29
C ALA A 81 -15.78 -17.56 -15.60
N ALA A 82 -14.61 -17.09 -16.05
CA ALA A 82 -14.49 -16.36 -17.31
C ALA A 82 -14.80 -17.23 -18.53
N ARG A 83 -14.33 -18.49 -18.53
CA ARG A 83 -14.65 -19.47 -19.58
C ARG A 83 -16.15 -19.78 -19.61
N GLN A 84 -16.75 -20.13 -18.47
CA GLN A 84 -18.19 -20.39 -18.37
C GLN A 84 -19.02 -19.21 -18.88
N ARG A 85 -18.62 -17.98 -18.56
CA ARG A 85 -19.29 -16.78 -19.08
C ARG A 85 -19.11 -16.60 -20.60
N ARG A 86 -18.04 -17.09 -21.19
CA ARG A 86 -17.87 -17.10 -22.65
C ARG A 86 -18.74 -18.18 -23.29
N GLU A 87 -18.81 -19.37 -22.70
CA GLU A 87 -19.70 -20.47 -23.13
C GLU A 87 -21.18 -20.04 -23.09
N ILE A 88 -21.65 -19.43 -21.99
CA ILE A 88 -23.02 -18.87 -21.86
C ILE A 88 -23.33 -17.85 -22.96
N ARG A 89 -22.32 -17.09 -23.39
CA ARG A 89 -22.45 -16.08 -24.45
C ARG A 89 -22.28 -16.66 -25.86
N GLY A 90 -22.07 -17.98 -26.01
CA GLY A 90 -21.78 -18.62 -27.29
C GLY A 90 -20.43 -18.22 -27.90
N LYS A 91 -19.50 -17.69 -27.10
CA LYS A 91 -18.18 -17.20 -27.53
C LYS A 91 -17.04 -18.16 -27.22
N ALA A 92 -17.35 -19.34 -26.71
CA ALA A 92 -16.39 -20.40 -26.45
C ALA A 92 -17.09 -21.75 -26.59
N ASP A 93 -16.34 -22.73 -27.08
CA ASP A 93 -16.84 -24.09 -27.20
C ASP A 93 -17.09 -24.69 -25.80
N PRO A 94 -18.17 -25.48 -25.64
CA PRO A 94 -18.46 -26.14 -24.38
C PRO A 94 -17.34 -27.12 -24.05
N ARG A 95 -16.80 -27.04 -22.83
CA ARG A 95 -15.74 -27.96 -22.39
C ARG A 95 -16.24 -29.40 -22.18
N GLY A 96 -17.55 -29.60 -22.06
CA GLY A 96 -18.18 -30.91 -21.87
C GLY A 96 -19.32 -31.14 -22.87
N ALA A 97 -20.09 -32.20 -22.65
CA ALA A 97 -21.18 -32.60 -23.54
C ALA A 97 -22.29 -31.53 -23.68
N ARG A 98 -22.41 -30.61 -22.72
CA ARG A 98 -23.37 -29.49 -22.75
C ARG A 98 -22.69 -28.21 -22.30
N ALA A 99 -23.11 -27.10 -22.91
CA ALA A 99 -22.70 -25.76 -22.49
C ALA A 99 -23.19 -25.47 -21.06
N VAL A 100 -22.37 -24.74 -20.31
CA VAL A 100 -22.72 -24.31 -18.96
C VAL A 100 -23.83 -23.26 -19.02
N THR A 101 -24.85 -23.39 -18.17
CA THR A 101 -26.00 -22.47 -18.12
C THR A 101 -25.82 -21.31 -17.12
N GLN A 102 -24.95 -21.47 -16.12
CA GLN A 102 -24.75 -20.48 -15.05
C GLN A 102 -23.30 -20.45 -14.53
N ASP A 103 -22.78 -19.26 -14.22
CA ASP A 103 -21.40 -19.04 -13.68
C ASP A 103 -21.37 -18.68 -12.18
N ALA A 104 -22.51 -18.72 -11.48
CA ALA A 104 -22.67 -18.23 -10.11
C ALA A 104 -21.76 -18.94 -9.09
N GLY A 105 -21.64 -20.26 -9.14
CA GLY A 105 -20.78 -21.03 -8.22
C GLY A 105 -19.30 -20.69 -8.35
N SER A 106 -18.79 -20.61 -9.58
CA SER A 106 -17.40 -20.25 -9.86
C SER A 106 -17.07 -18.81 -9.45
N ARG A 107 -18.03 -17.88 -9.61
CA ARG A 107 -17.91 -16.52 -9.09
C ARG A 107 -17.87 -16.49 -7.57
N ALA A 108 -18.81 -17.17 -6.92
CA ALA A 108 -18.87 -17.22 -5.46
C ALA A 108 -17.56 -17.75 -4.88
N LYS A 109 -17.01 -18.80 -5.47
CA LYS A 109 -15.71 -19.40 -5.12
C LYS A 109 -14.55 -18.42 -5.29
N ARG A 110 -14.48 -17.76 -6.44
CA ARG A 110 -13.49 -16.70 -6.70
C ARG A 110 -13.56 -15.61 -5.64
N ASP A 111 -14.75 -15.18 -5.26
CA ASP A 111 -14.94 -14.09 -4.31
C ASP A 111 -14.49 -14.47 -2.89
N VAL A 112 -14.80 -15.69 -2.43
CA VAL A 112 -14.32 -16.19 -1.13
C VAL A 112 -12.78 -16.25 -1.10
N LEU A 113 -12.16 -16.79 -2.16
CA LEU A 113 -10.71 -16.85 -2.27
C LEU A 113 -10.07 -15.46 -2.39
N ALA A 114 -10.77 -14.49 -3.00
CA ALA A 114 -10.33 -13.10 -3.03
C ALA A 114 -10.37 -12.45 -1.64
N GLY A 115 -11.37 -12.76 -0.81
CA GLY A 115 -11.43 -12.33 0.59
C GLY A 115 -10.26 -12.90 1.41
N ALA A 116 -9.95 -14.19 1.25
CA ALA A 116 -8.77 -14.80 1.89
C ALA A 116 -7.46 -14.11 1.48
N MET A 117 -7.29 -13.80 0.18
CA MET A 117 -6.13 -13.03 -0.30
C MET A 117 -6.04 -11.63 0.32
N GLN A 118 -7.16 -10.95 0.49
CA GLN A 118 -7.18 -9.63 1.12
C GLN A 118 -6.71 -9.71 2.58
N ARG A 119 -7.14 -10.72 3.34
CA ARG A 119 -6.68 -10.95 4.73
C ARG A 119 -5.18 -11.19 4.79
N ILE A 120 -4.67 -12.09 3.96
CA ILE A 120 -3.22 -12.39 3.88
C ILE A 120 -2.41 -11.15 3.52
N ASN A 121 -2.86 -10.37 2.52
CA ASN A 121 -2.17 -9.14 2.13
C ASN A 121 -2.21 -8.07 3.24
N LYS A 122 -3.32 -7.98 3.99
CA LYS A 122 -3.42 -7.10 5.16
C LYS A 122 -2.44 -7.49 6.25
N GLU A 123 -2.26 -8.78 6.53
CA GLU A 123 -1.27 -9.23 7.51
C GLU A 123 0.17 -8.96 7.04
N ALA A 124 0.47 -9.21 5.76
CA ALA A 124 1.79 -8.87 5.21
C ALA A 124 2.07 -7.36 5.32
N ALA A 125 1.13 -6.50 4.93
CA ALA A 125 1.24 -5.06 5.07
C ALA A 125 1.35 -4.62 6.55
N ARG A 126 0.67 -5.32 7.47
CA ARG A 126 0.78 -5.09 8.91
C ARG A 126 2.20 -5.39 9.39
N ARG A 127 2.80 -6.52 9.00
CA ARG A 127 4.18 -6.88 9.34
C ARG A 127 5.20 -5.88 8.79
N GLU A 128 5.06 -5.51 7.52
CA GLU A 128 5.90 -4.48 6.89
C GLU A 128 5.79 -3.13 7.60
N SER A 129 4.57 -2.68 7.92
CA SER A 129 4.35 -1.43 8.64
C SER A 129 4.94 -1.45 10.06
N ARG A 130 4.91 -2.60 10.74
CA ARG A 130 5.51 -2.79 12.05
C ARG A 130 7.03 -2.72 11.96
N ALA A 131 7.64 -3.47 11.03
CA ALA A 131 9.07 -3.43 10.78
C ALA A 131 9.56 -2.02 10.42
N ALA A 132 8.83 -1.30 9.57
CA ALA A 132 9.15 0.08 9.22
C ALA A 132 9.06 1.04 10.42
N ARG A 133 8.04 0.89 11.26
CA ARG A 133 7.93 1.66 12.52
C ARG A 133 9.08 1.34 13.46
N ASP A 134 9.43 0.06 13.60
CA ASP A 134 10.51 -0.39 14.47
C ASP A 134 11.87 0.15 14.00
N ALA A 135 12.16 0.09 12.70
CA ALA A 135 13.36 0.70 12.11
C ALA A 135 13.42 2.23 12.32
N MET A 136 12.27 2.91 12.39
CA MET A 136 12.20 4.36 12.59
C MET A 136 12.43 4.78 14.05
N LYS A 137 12.21 3.90 15.03
CA LYS A 137 12.27 4.24 16.48
C LYS A 137 13.60 4.87 16.89
N ASP A 138 14.73 4.31 16.46
CA ASP A 138 16.05 4.82 16.84
C ASP A 138 16.32 6.22 16.28
N SER A 139 15.92 6.46 15.03
CA SER A 139 16.06 7.77 14.40
C SER A 139 15.22 8.84 15.12
N VAL A 140 14.01 8.47 15.54
CA VAL A 140 13.09 9.35 16.28
C VAL A 140 13.63 9.63 17.68
N ALA A 141 14.14 8.61 18.36
CA ALA A 141 14.76 8.76 19.68
C ALA A 141 15.95 9.72 19.63
N ARG A 142 16.87 9.54 18.67
CA ARG A 142 18.01 10.45 18.46
C ARG A 142 17.57 11.88 18.13
N ALA A 143 16.57 12.04 17.25
CA ALA A 143 16.05 13.36 16.91
C ALA A 143 15.43 14.08 18.12
N LEU A 144 14.71 13.33 18.97
CA LEU A 144 14.13 13.83 20.20
C LEU A 144 15.21 14.24 21.22
N GLU A 145 16.27 13.45 21.37
CA GLU A 145 17.42 13.80 22.19
C GLU A 145 18.13 15.07 21.71
N LEU A 146 18.36 15.21 20.40
CA LEU A 146 18.96 16.42 19.84
C LEU A 146 18.09 17.65 20.09
N ARG A 147 16.76 17.52 19.98
CA ARG A 147 15.82 18.58 20.31
C ARG A 147 15.91 18.96 21.79
N ARG A 148 15.88 17.99 22.72
CA ARG A 148 16.06 18.23 24.16
C ARG A 148 17.39 18.91 24.48
N LYS A 149 18.50 18.48 23.86
CA LYS A 149 19.83 19.11 24.01
C LYS A 149 19.85 20.56 23.50
N ARG A 150 19.12 20.87 22.42
CA ARG A 150 18.98 22.25 21.92
C ARG A 150 18.17 23.12 22.88
N GLU A 151 17.04 22.61 23.38
CA GLU A 151 16.20 23.31 24.36
C GLU A 151 16.99 23.59 25.66
N ALA A 152 17.75 22.62 26.16
CA ALA A 152 18.63 22.81 27.33
C ALA A 152 19.74 23.85 27.10
N ARG A 153 20.29 23.95 25.88
CA ARG A 153 21.28 25.01 25.52
C ARG A 153 20.66 26.40 25.40
N ALA A 154 19.38 26.50 25.06
CA ALA A 154 18.65 27.76 25.01
C ALA A 154 18.34 28.30 26.41
N ALA A 155 18.19 27.41 27.40
CA ALA A 155 18.13 27.76 28.82
C ALA A 155 19.52 28.13 29.39
N ARG A 156 20.23 29.07 28.74
CA ARG A 156 21.38 29.72 29.37
C ARG A 156 20.88 30.54 30.57
N PRO A 157 21.64 30.60 31.68
CA PRO A 157 21.32 31.54 32.76
C PRO A 157 21.22 32.94 32.16
N ALA A 158 20.23 33.72 32.62
CA ALA A 158 20.06 35.09 32.17
C ALA A 158 21.38 35.84 32.33
N ALA A 159 21.77 36.61 31.31
CA ALA A 159 22.84 37.57 31.49
C ALA A 159 22.43 38.43 32.71
N GLY A 160 23.27 38.48 33.74
CA GLY A 160 22.95 39.20 34.97
C GLY A 160 22.68 40.69 34.70
N ARG A 161 22.58 41.50 35.76
CA ARG A 161 22.31 42.94 35.63
C ARG A 161 23.39 43.60 34.76
N THR A 162 23.03 43.98 33.55
CA THR A 162 23.88 44.73 32.62
C THR A 162 23.32 46.14 32.45
N PRO A 163 24.15 47.17 32.20
CA PRO A 163 23.70 48.57 32.12
C PRO A 163 22.70 48.84 30.98
N ASN A 164 22.72 47.99 29.95
CA ASN A 164 21.89 48.03 28.74
C ASN A 164 21.19 46.66 28.59
N GLU A 165 20.17 46.53 27.72
CA GLU A 165 19.39 45.27 27.53
C GLU A 165 20.21 44.01 27.13
N GLY A 166 21.50 44.15 26.85
CA GLY A 166 22.41 43.06 26.51
C GLY A 166 22.16 42.45 25.13
N MET A 167 23.08 41.60 24.65
CA MET A 167 22.82 40.81 23.43
C MET A 167 21.87 39.65 23.75
N GLN A 168 20.63 39.75 23.27
CA GLN A 168 19.68 38.63 23.31
C GLN A 168 20.03 37.59 22.24
N ALA A 169 19.95 36.31 22.61
CA ALA A 169 20.18 35.22 21.67
C ALA A 169 19.09 35.22 20.58
N LYS A 170 19.48 35.48 19.34
CA LYS A 170 18.58 35.43 18.18
C LYS A 170 18.33 33.98 17.79
N ASP A 171 17.06 33.61 17.63
CA ASP A 171 16.71 32.32 17.04
C ASP A 171 17.27 32.18 15.63
N SER A 172 17.93 31.05 15.36
CA SER A 172 18.39 30.75 14.00
C SER A 172 17.20 30.58 13.05
N ALA A 173 17.13 31.41 12.01
CA ALA A 173 16.11 31.31 10.96
C ALA A 173 16.08 29.92 10.28
N ARG A 174 17.21 29.20 10.28
CA ARG A 174 17.33 27.82 9.77
C ARG A 174 16.46 26.79 10.51
N THR A 175 15.98 27.10 11.71
CA THR A 175 15.22 26.14 12.54
C THR A 175 13.72 26.45 12.58
N LYS A 176 13.26 27.54 11.95
CA LYS A 176 11.83 27.84 11.90
C LYS A 176 11.12 26.83 11.02
N GLN A 177 10.11 26.15 11.58
CA GLN A 177 9.14 25.37 10.80
C GLN A 177 8.56 26.31 9.73
N ARG A 178 8.71 25.92 8.46
CA ARG A 178 8.08 26.66 7.35
C ARG A 178 6.58 26.53 7.48
N ASP A 179 5.87 27.62 7.21
CA ASP A 179 4.41 27.63 7.17
C ASP A 179 3.92 26.57 6.17
N ARG A 180 3.18 25.57 6.69
CA ARG A 180 2.70 24.43 5.90
C ARG A 180 1.81 24.88 4.75
N ALA A 181 1.04 25.95 4.92
CA ALA A 181 0.16 26.49 3.88
C ALA A 181 0.95 27.03 2.66
N LYS A 182 2.20 27.46 2.87
CA LYS A 182 3.03 28.08 1.82
C LYS A 182 3.97 27.13 1.11
N LEU A 183 4.13 25.89 1.59
CA LEU A 183 5.04 24.90 1.00
C LEU A 183 4.69 24.55 -0.45
N GLY A 184 3.40 24.40 -0.76
CA GLY A 184 2.92 24.12 -2.11
C GLY A 184 3.25 25.26 -3.08
N ALA A 185 2.97 26.51 -2.68
CA ALA A 185 3.26 27.69 -3.48
C ALA A 185 4.75 27.84 -3.77
N VAL A 186 5.62 27.64 -2.76
CA VAL A 186 7.08 27.70 -2.93
C VAL A 186 7.58 26.61 -3.88
N SER A 187 7.04 25.38 -3.77
CA SER A 187 7.40 24.27 -4.66
C SER A 187 7.02 24.56 -6.11
N GLN A 188 5.80 25.05 -6.36
CA GLN A 188 5.36 25.40 -7.71
C GLN A 188 6.16 26.57 -8.28
N HIS A 189 6.45 27.59 -7.46
CA HIS A 189 7.30 28.70 -7.87
C HIS A 189 8.70 28.22 -8.31
N THR A 190 9.33 27.34 -7.53
CA THR A 190 10.65 26.79 -7.84
C THR A 190 10.61 25.97 -9.14
N ARG A 191 9.57 25.14 -9.33
CA ARG A 191 9.36 24.36 -10.55
C ARG A 191 9.21 25.25 -11.77
N ASN A 192 8.42 26.32 -11.66
CA ASN A 192 8.19 27.28 -12.74
C ASN A 192 9.47 28.05 -13.08
N MET A 193 10.26 28.44 -12.08
CA MET A 193 11.55 29.10 -12.30
C MET A 193 12.57 28.19 -12.97
N GLN A 194 12.60 26.90 -12.61
CA GLN A 194 13.46 25.93 -13.27
C GLN A 194 13.03 25.70 -14.73
N ALA A 195 11.74 25.52 -14.99
CA ALA A 195 11.23 25.38 -16.36
C ALA A 195 11.53 26.61 -17.24
N LYS A 196 11.49 27.83 -16.67
CA LYS A 196 11.93 29.05 -17.37
C LYS A 196 13.42 29.03 -17.71
N ARG A 197 14.25 28.45 -16.83
CA ARG A 197 15.70 28.37 -17.01
C ARG A 197 16.11 27.29 -18.01
N ASP A 198 15.40 26.15 -18.00
CA ASP A 198 15.65 25.04 -18.93
C ASP A 198 15.18 25.36 -20.36
N ASN A 199 14.35 26.39 -20.52
CA ASN A 199 13.85 26.88 -21.81
C ASN A 199 14.59 28.15 -22.30
N GLN A 200 15.67 28.56 -21.63
CA GLN A 200 16.61 29.60 -22.09
C GLN A 200 17.88 28.94 -22.63
#